data_AF-A0A7S2D5X6-F1
#
_entry.id   AF-A0A7S2D5X6-F1
#
_cell.length_a   1.000
_cell.length_b   1.000
_cell.length_c   1.000
_cell.angle_alpha   90.00
_cell.angle_beta   90.00
_cell.angle_gamma   90.00
#
_symmetry.space_group_name_H-M   'P 1'
#
loop_
_entity.id
_entity.type
_entity.pdbx_description
1 polymer ?
#
loop_
_entity_poly.entity_id
_entity_poly.type
_entity_poly.pdbx_seq_one_letter_code
_entity_poly.pdbx_strand_id
1 'polypeptide(L)'
;EIKLNKEQSAKDLVWWQMENFVHELLQLVGEGEAIAGTPVPLAYSRHTSRLLSVWTFFMPIILLQKLPPLLVPPATLLISWMLLATEEIGHIIEEPFGIHDDRPQILPLKRYCDVVEKDLGQIATTRSWIGTRQAVLGQKPPTLDSGLQMDPIDEDTSKPDDGGDGYYNGPEMMPPGGGM
;
A
#
# COMPACT_ATOMS: atom_id res chain seq x y z
N GLU A 1 -39.23 30.83 10.47
CA GLU A 1 -39.27 29.95 9.27
C GLU A 1 -37.97 29.97 8.46
N ILE A 2 -37.46 31.13 8.02
CA ILE A 2 -36.26 31.22 7.15
C ILE A 2 -34.98 30.59 7.77
N LYS A 3 -34.76 30.70 9.09
CA LYS A 3 -33.58 30.10 9.75
C LYS A 3 -33.64 28.57 9.81
N LEU A 4 -34.83 27.99 10.03
CA LEU A 4 -35.03 26.54 10.06
C LEU A 4 -34.77 25.91 8.68
N ASN A 5 -35.19 26.59 7.60
CA ASN A 5 -34.95 26.15 6.24
C ASN A 5 -33.45 26.14 5.86
N LYS A 6 -32.68 27.12 6.35
CA LYS A 6 -31.22 27.18 6.11
C LYS A 6 -30.45 26.09 6.86
N GLU A 7 -30.87 25.76 8.08
CA GLU A 7 -30.28 24.68 8.87
C GLU A 7 -30.61 23.30 8.29
N GLN A 8 -31.85 23.09 7.82
CA GLN A 8 -32.25 21.86 7.14
C GLN A 8 -31.46 21.66 5.84
N SER A 9 -31.36 22.69 5.00
CA SER A 9 -30.56 22.63 3.77
C SER A 9 -29.08 22.31 4.01
N ALA A 10 -28.49 22.78 5.12
CA ALA A 10 -27.12 22.44 5.48
C ALA A 10 -26.98 20.97 5.94
N LYS A 11 -27.97 20.43 6.66
CA LYS A 11 -28.00 19.02 7.05
C LYS A 11 -28.15 18.14 5.83
N ASP A 12 -29.07 18.47 4.92
CA ASP A 12 -29.32 17.71 3.69
C ASP A 12 -28.07 17.65 2.81
N LEU A 13 -27.29 18.74 2.75
CA LEU A 13 -26.01 18.77 2.04
C LEU A 13 -24.99 17.79 2.64
N VAL A 14 -24.87 17.76 3.98
CA VAL A 14 -23.94 16.85 4.67
C VAL A 14 -24.40 15.40 4.52
N TRP A 15 -25.71 15.13 4.60
CA TRP A 15 -26.28 13.82 4.34
C TRP A 15 -25.95 13.33 2.94
N TRP A 16 -26.20 14.16 1.93
CA TRP A 16 -25.88 13.83 0.54
C TRP A 16 -24.39 13.56 0.33
N GLN A 17 -23.52 14.35 0.97
CA GLN A 17 -22.09 14.14 0.90
C GLN A 17 -21.68 12.79 1.51
N MET A 18 -22.28 12.40 2.64
CA MET A 18 -21.99 11.13 3.29
C MET A 18 -22.52 9.95 2.47
N GLU A 19 -23.71 10.07 1.88
CA GLU A 19 -24.28 9.08 0.96
C GLU A 19 -23.39 8.87 -0.27
N ASN A 20 -22.82 9.95 -0.84
CA ASN A 20 -21.89 9.84 -1.96
C ASN A 20 -20.62 9.07 -1.60
N PHE A 21 -20.00 9.35 -0.44
CA PHE A 21 -18.82 8.62 -0.01
C PHE A 21 -19.11 7.13 0.21
N VAL A 22 -20.28 6.81 0.78
CA VAL A 22 -20.70 5.41 0.93
C VAL A 22 -20.93 4.75 -0.43
N HIS A 23 -21.55 5.46 -1.37
CA HIS A 23 -21.78 4.96 -2.73
C HIS A 23 -20.46 4.68 -3.45
N GLU A 24 -19.47 5.58 -3.33
CA GLU A 24 -18.14 5.42 -3.91
C GLU A 24 -17.42 4.19 -3.34
N LEU A 25 -17.46 3.99 -2.01
CA LEU A 25 -16.89 2.77 -1.40
C LEU A 25 -17.59 1.50 -1.90
N LEU A 26 -18.91 1.53 -2.03
CA LEU A 26 -19.68 0.38 -2.53
C LEU A 26 -19.33 0.05 -3.99
N GLN A 27 -19.13 1.07 -4.82
CA GLN A 27 -18.69 0.89 -6.21
C GLN A 27 -17.30 0.25 -6.28
N LEU A 28 -16.33 0.75 -5.51
CA LEU A 28 -14.97 0.20 -5.49
C LEU A 28 -14.95 -1.27 -5.01
N VAL A 29 -15.76 -1.61 -4.01
CA VAL A 29 -15.91 -3.01 -3.56
C VAL A 29 -16.54 -3.86 -4.66
N GLY A 30 -17.60 -3.37 -5.31
CA GLY A 30 -18.25 -4.09 -6.42
C GLY A 30 -17.32 -4.32 -7.62
N GLU A 31 -16.46 -3.36 -7.93
CA GLU A 31 -15.42 -3.51 -8.96
C GLU A 31 -14.38 -4.57 -8.56
N GLY A 32 -13.96 -4.59 -7.29
CA GLY A 32 -13.08 -5.62 -6.75
C GLY A 32 -13.68 -7.03 -6.78
N GLU A 33 -14.96 -7.17 -6.43
CA GLU A 33 -15.70 -8.43 -6.52
C GLU A 33 -15.87 -8.90 -7.97
N ALA A 34 -16.07 -7.98 -8.92
CA ALA A 34 -16.12 -8.32 -10.33
C ALA A 34 -14.77 -8.87 -10.82
N ILE A 35 -13.66 -8.22 -10.46
CA ILE A 35 -12.31 -8.69 -10.79
C ILE A 35 -12.04 -10.07 -10.18
N ALA A 36 -12.42 -10.28 -8.90
CA ALA A 36 -12.31 -11.57 -8.24
C ALA A 36 -13.25 -12.64 -8.83
N GLY A 37 -14.42 -12.21 -9.32
CA GLY A 37 -15.49 -13.04 -9.88
C GLY A 37 -15.33 -13.38 -11.35
N THR A 38 -14.35 -12.81 -12.04
CA THR A 38 -14.00 -13.15 -13.44
C THR A 38 -12.73 -13.98 -13.51
N PRO A 39 -12.71 -15.24 -13.03
CA PRO A 39 -11.55 -16.09 -13.20
C PRO A 39 -11.36 -16.42 -14.68
N VAL A 40 -10.10 -16.43 -15.13
CA VAL A 40 -9.75 -16.89 -16.47
C VAL A 40 -10.20 -18.35 -16.62
N PRO A 41 -10.79 -18.75 -17.76
CA PRO A 41 -11.26 -20.11 -17.95
C PRO A 41 -10.13 -21.13 -17.72
N LEU A 42 -10.35 -22.10 -16.83
CA LEU A 42 -9.38 -23.17 -16.53
C LEU A 42 -8.93 -23.95 -17.77
N ALA A 43 -9.75 -23.98 -18.82
CA ALA A 43 -9.37 -24.58 -20.10
C ALA A 43 -8.17 -23.87 -20.75
N TYR A 44 -8.12 -22.53 -20.69
CA TYR A 44 -7.03 -21.74 -21.26
C TYR A 44 -5.70 -22.16 -20.64
N SER A 45 -5.61 -22.08 -19.31
CA SER A 45 -4.42 -22.40 -18.53
C SER A 45 -3.92 -23.84 -18.78
N ARG A 46 -4.84 -24.81 -18.90
CA ARG A 46 -4.49 -26.20 -19.25
C ARG A 46 -4.02 -26.37 -20.69
N HIS A 47 -4.56 -25.59 -21.63
CA HIS A 47 -4.16 -25.64 -23.03
C HIS A 47 -2.77 -25.03 -23.24
N THR A 48 -2.46 -23.90 -22.60
CA THR A 48 -1.13 -23.29 -22.62
C THR A 48 -0.07 -24.23 -22.06
N SER A 49 -0.33 -24.89 -20.94
CA SER A 49 0.62 -25.85 -20.35
C SER A 49 0.95 -27.03 -21.27
N ARG A 50 -0.07 -27.60 -21.92
CA ARG A 50 0.11 -28.67 -22.91
C ARG A 50 0.87 -28.19 -24.14
N LEU A 51 0.62 -26.97 -24.59
CA LEU A 51 1.33 -26.39 -25.73
C LEU A 51 2.81 -26.15 -25.41
N LEU A 52 3.12 -25.60 -24.23
CA LEU A 52 4.49 -25.33 -23.79
C LEU A 52 5.30 -26.61 -23.57
N SER A 53 4.70 -27.63 -22.98
CA SER A 53 5.36 -28.94 -22.83
C SER A 53 5.69 -29.59 -24.19
N VAL A 54 4.76 -29.51 -25.15
CA VAL A 54 5.01 -29.96 -26.53
C VAL A 54 6.12 -29.12 -27.17
N TRP A 55 6.08 -27.80 -27.04
CA TRP A 55 7.10 -26.90 -27.60
C TRP A 55 8.50 -27.22 -27.09
N THR A 56 8.65 -27.35 -25.77
CA THR A 56 9.93 -27.70 -25.12
C THR A 56 10.45 -29.06 -25.57
N PHE A 57 9.57 -30.03 -25.87
CA PHE A 57 9.96 -31.35 -26.37
C PHE A 57 10.46 -31.31 -27.83
N PHE A 58 9.84 -30.49 -28.69
CA PHE A 58 10.25 -30.34 -30.09
C PHE A 58 11.50 -29.48 -30.27
N MET A 59 11.71 -28.51 -29.38
CA MET A 59 12.84 -27.58 -29.42
C MET A 59 14.23 -28.25 -29.57
N PRO A 60 14.63 -29.25 -28.76
CA PRO A 60 15.93 -29.91 -28.91
C PRO A 60 16.10 -30.58 -30.27
N ILE A 61 15.05 -31.20 -30.82
CA ILE A 61 15.09 -31.88 -32.12
C ILE A 61 15.41 -30.87 -33.24
N ILE A 62 14.81 -29.68 -33.18
CA ILE A 62 15.03 -28.60 -34.14
C ILE A 62 16.46 -28.05 -34.03
N LEU A 63 16.95 -27.90 -32.80
CA LEU A 63 18.25 -27.27 -32.53
C LEU A 63 19.44 -28.16 -32.87
N LEU A 64 19.27 -29.49 -32.77
CA LEU A 64 20.28 -30.49 -33.18
C LEU A 64 20.75 -30.31 -34.64
N GLN A 65 19.90 -29.78 -35.53
CA GLN A 65 20.23 -29.58 -36.94
C GLN A 65 20.94 -28.25 -37.23
N LYS A 66 20.94 -27.30 -36.28
CA LYS A 66 21.39 -25.92 -36.52
C LYS A 66 22.65 -25.54 -35.73
N LEU A 67 22.90 -26.19 -34.58
CA LEU A 67 24.00 -25.85 -33.68
C LEU A 67 24.92 -27.04 -33.41
N PRO A 68 26.19 -26.78 -33.03
CA PRO A 68 27.08 -27.84 -32.58
C PRO A 68 26.51 -28.53 -31.34
N PRO A 69 26.63 -29.87 -31.23
CA PRO A 69 25.94 -30.67 -30.21
C PRO A 69 26.31 -30.29 -28.77
N LEU A 70 27.47 -29.68 -28.55
CA LEU A 70 27.90 -29.19 -27.22
C LEU A 70 27.09 -27.96 -26.75
N LEU A 71 26.62 -27.12 -27.67
CA LEU A 71 25.90 -25.88 -27.35
C LEU A 71 24.37 -26.09 -27.29
N VAL A 72 23.87 -27.22 -27.78
CA VAL A 72 22.43 -27.51 -27.80
C VAL A 72 21.82 -27.65 -26.41
N PRO A 73 22.39 -28.42 -25.46
CA PRO A 73 21.81 -28.54 -24.11
C PRO A 73 21.65 -27.21 -23.37
N PRO A 74 22.64 -26.30 -23.27
CA PRO A 74 22.45 -25.03 -22.57
C PRO A 74 21.46 -24.11 -23.28
N ALA A 75 21.43 -24.09 -24.61
CA ALA A 75 20.48 -23.27 -25.36
C ALA A 75 19.02 -23.74 -25.19
N THR A 76 18.80 -25.06 -25.23
CA THR A 76 17.47 -25.66 -25.01
C THR A 76 16.97 -25.41 -23.59
N LEU A 77 17.84 -25.59 -22.59
CA LEU A 77 17.51 -25.35 -21.19
C LEU A 77 17.15 -23.89 -20.95
N LEU A 78 17.92 -22.94 -21.49
CA LEU A 78 17.65 -21.50 -21.33
C LEU A 78 16.29 -21.10 -21.90
N ILE A 79 15.97 -21.55 -23.11
CA ILE A 79 14.69 -21.19 -23.77
C ILE A 79 13.51 -21.89 -23.08
N SER A 80 13.65 -23.16 -22.72
CA SER A 80 12.65 -23.88 -21.94
C SER A 80 12.39 -23.20 -20.60
N TRP A 81 13.46 -22.79 -19.91
CA TRP A 81 13.37 -22.10 -18.63
C TRP A 81 12.57 -20.80 -18.77
N MET A 82 12.87 -19.98 -19.78
CA MET A 82 12.16 -18.72 -20.02
C MET A 82 10.68 -18.94 -20.33
N LEU A 83 10.35 -19.97 -21.11
CA LEU A 83 8.97 -20.30 -21.46
C LEU A 83 8.17 -20.80 -20.25
N LEU A 84 8.74 -21.71 -19.45
CA LEU A 84 8.11 -22.22 -18.25
C LEU A 84 7.99 -21.15 -17.15
N ALA A 85 8.99 -20.28 -17.01
CA ALA A 85 8.92 -19.14 -16.08
C ALA A 85 7.80 -18.16 -16.48
N THR A 86 7.54 -17.99 -17.78
CA THR A 86 6.43 -17.14 -18.25
C THR A 86 5.08 -17.74 -17.92
N GLU A 87 4.94 -19.08 -18.01
CA GLU A 87 3.72 -19.79 -17.60
C GLU A 87 3.45 -19.62 -16.09
N GLU A 88 4.48 -19.74 -15.27
CA GLU A 88 4.40 -19.53 -13.83
C GLU A 88 3.97 -18.09 -13.48
N ILE A 89 4.55 -17.09 -14.14
CA ILE A 89 4.12 -15.70 -14.00
C ILE A 89 2.63 -15.53 -14.37
N GLY A 90 2.17 -16.22 -15.43
CA GLY A 90 0.78 -16.19 -15.85
C GLY A 90 -0.16 -16.70 -14.76
N HIS A 91 0.18 -17.85 -14.16
CA HIS A 91 -0.57 -18.43 -13.05
C HIS A 91 -0.61 -17.55 -11.80
N ILE A 92 0.48 -16.83 -11.51
CA ILE A 92 0.53 -15.88 -10.40
C ILE A 92 -0.46 -14.75 -10.69
N ILE A 93 -0.37 -14.11 -11.85
CA ILE A 93 -1.21 -12.95 -12.21
C ILE A 93 -2.71 -13.29 -12.27
N GLU A 94 -3.07 -14.54 -12.58
CA GLU A 94 -4.47 -15.02 -12.55
C GLU A 94 -5.12 -14.91 -11.16
N GLU A 95 -4.34 -14.84 -10.08
CA GLU A 95 -4.83 -14.80 -8.68
C GLU A 95 -4.31 -13.55 -7.92
N PRO A 96 -4.80 -12.34 -8.23
CA PRO A 96 -4.27 -11.08 -7.68
C PRO A 96 -4.47 -10.93 -6.16
N PHE A 97 -5.57 -11.47 -5.62
CA PHE A 97 -5.94 -11.33 -4.20
C PHE A 97 -5.51 -12.50 -3.31
N GLY A 98 -4.90 -13.55 -3.87
CA GLY A 98 -4.36 -14.69 -3.10
C GLY A 98 -5.37 -15.33 -2.14
N ILE A 99 -6.45 -15.91 -2.70
CA ILE A 99 -7.53 -16.56 -1.94
C ILE A 99 -7.04 -17.87 -1.28
N HIS A 100 -5.87 -18.38 -1.67
CA HIS A 100 -5.32 -19.64 -1.20
C HIS A 100 -3.98 -19.42 -0.48
N ASP A 101 -3.86 -19.97 0.73
CA ASP A 101 -2.69 -19.80 1.63
C ASP A 101 -1.39 -20.45 1.09
N ASP A 102 -1.52 -21.27 0.05
CA ASP A 102 -0.43 -22.02 -0.59
C ASP A 102 0.30 -21.22 -1.69
N ARG A 103 -0.17 -20.01 -2.03
CA ARG A 103 0.43 -19.18 -3.11
C ARG A 103 0.85 -17.79 -2.63
N PRO A 104 1.88 -17.19 -3.27
CA PRO A 104 2.33 -15.85 -2.93
C PRO A 104 1.24 -14.81 -3.26
N GLN A 105 0.81 -14.06 -2.25
CA GLN A 105 -0.10 -12.93 -2.42
C GLN A 105 0.63 -11.80 -3.16
N ILE A 106 0.12 -11.40 -4.33
CA ILE A 106 0.68 -10.28 -5.11
C ILE A 106 0.23 -8.96 -4.51
N LEU A 107 -1.03 -8.87 -4.08
CA LEU A 107 -1.61 -7.70 -3.46
C LEU A 107 -1.74 -7.89 -1.93
N PRO A 108 -0.98 -7.17 -1.09
CA PRO A 108 -1.04 -7.33 0.36
C PRO A 108 -2.26 -6.61 0.95
N LEU A 109 -3.46 -7.17 0.77
CA LEU A 109 -4.72 -6.55 1.22
C LEU A 109 -4.71 -6.18 2.71
N LYS A 110 -4.12 -7.04 3.54
CA LYS A 110 -3.95 -6.80 4.98
C LYS A 110 -3.21 -5.50 5.26
N ARG A 111 -2.13 -5.22 4.53
CA ARG A 111 -1.36 -3.98 4.69
C ARG A 111 -2.20 -2.75 4.33
N TYR A 112 -3.04 -2.83 3.31
CA TYR A 112 -3.94 -1.74 2.95
C TYR A 112 -4.98 -1.50 4.04
N CYS A 113 -5.56 -2.56 4.63
CA CYS A 113 -6.46 -2.44 5.77
C CYS A 113 -5.78 -1.80 6.99
N ASP A 114 -4.54 -2.21 7.30
CA ASP A 114 -3.78 -1.67 8.43
C ASP A 114 -3.52 -0.15 8.25
N VAL A 115 -3.24 0.30 7.02
CA VAL A 115 -3.06 1.72 6.70
C VAL A 115 -4.35 2.49 6.89
N VAL A 116 -5.48 1.98 6.38
CA VAL A 116 -6.79 2.61 6.55
C VAL A 116 -7.18 2.68 8.03
N GLU A 117 -6.94 1.64 8.81
CA GLU A 117 -7.18 1.63 10.26
C GLU A 117 -6.38 2.73 10.97
N LYS A 118 -5.08 2.83 10.63
CA LYS A 118 -4.20 3.86 11.20
C LYS A 118 -4.66 5.27 10.84
N ASP A 119 -5.04 5.51 9.59
CA ASP A 119 -5.50 6.81 9.11
C ASP A 119 -6.83 7.21 9.80
N LEU A 120 -7.77 6.28 9.95
CA LEU A 120 -9.01 6.51 10.70
C LEU A 120 -8.74 6.82 12.17
N GLY A 121 -7.80 6.11 12.80
CA GLY A 121 -7.37 6.38 14.18
C GLY A 121 -6.77 7.79 14.34
N GLN A 122 -5.97 8.25 13.37
CA GLN A 122 -5.41 9.60 13.36
C GLN A 122 -6.48 10.68 13.15
N ILE A 123 -7.44 10.45 12.25
CA ILE A 123 -8.55 11.38 12.01
C ILE A 123 -9.44 11.49 13.25
N ALA A 124 -9.76 10.37 13.90
CA ALA A 124 -10.55 10.36 15.13
C ALA A 124 -9.87 11.13 16.27
N THR A 125 -8.55 10.93 16.43
CA THR A 125 -7.73 11.64 17.42
C THR A 125 -7.62 13.14 17.10
N THR A 126 -7.43 13.49 15.83
CA THR A 126 -7.38 14.90 15.38
C THR A 126 -8.71 15.60 15.60
N ARG A 127 -9.84 14.93 15.33
CA ARG A 127 -11.19 15.47 15.56
C ARG A 127 -11.46 15.72 17.04
N SER A 128 -11.03 14.83 17.93
CA SER A 128 -11.19 15.05 19.38
C SER A 128 -10.37 16.26 19.85
N TRP A 129 -9.15 16.43 19.31
CA TRP A 129 -8.30 17.61 19.56
C TRP A 129 -8.94 18.91 19.07
N ILE A 130 -9.55 18.92 17.88
CA ILE A 130 -10.25 20.11 17.37
C ILE A 130 -11.47 20.45 18.25
N GLY A 131 -12.26 19.44 18.64
CA GLY A 131 -13.40 19.63 19.55
C GLY A 131 -12.96 20.19 20.92
N THR A 132 -11.83 19.71 21.43
CA THR A 132 -11.25 20.17 22.71
C THR A 132 -10.66 21.58 22.57
N ARG A 133 -9.97 21.90 21.47
CA ARG A 133 -9.46 23.25 21.19
C ARG A 133 -10.58 24.26 21.03
N GLN A 134 -11.69 23.90 20.39
CA GLN A 134 -12.84 24.80 20.25
C GLN A 134 -13.55 25.03 21.60
N ALA A 135 -13.60 24.01 22.47
CA ALA A 135 -14.07 24.14 23.85
C ALA A 135 -13.13 25.02 24.71
N VAL A 136 -11.81 24.92 24.53
CA VAL A 136 -10.81 25.76 25.21
C VAL A 136 -10.82 27.19 24.68
N LEU A 137 -11.01 27.41 23.37
CA LEU A 137 -11.08 28.74 22.76
C LEU A 137 -12.44 29.45 23.01
N GLY A 138 -13.48 28.72 23.40
CA GLY A 138 -14.75 29.27 23.88
C GLY A 138 -14.72 29.70 25.35
N GLN A 139 -13.67 29.35 26.09
CA GLN A 139 -13.45 29.84 27.44
C GLN A 139 -12.76 31.20 27.35
N LYS A 140 -13.44 32.26 27.81
CA LYS A 140 -12.85 33.59 27.98
C LYS A 140 -11.50 33.43 28.69
N PRO A 141 -10.39 34.01 28.17
CA PRO A 141 -9.08 33.84 28.78
C PRO A 141 -9.16 34.23 30.25
N PRO A 142 -8.47 33.51 31.17
CA PRO A 142 -8.36 33.96 32.54
C PRO A 142 -7.86 35.40 32.49
N THR A 143 -8.67 36.32 33.01
CA THR A 143 -8.23 37.68 33.21
C THR A 143 -7.03 37.59 34.11
N LEU A 144 -5.86 37.98 33.59
CA LEU A 144 -4.65 38.22 34.36
C LEU A 144 -5.01 39.20 35.47
N ASP A 145 -5.38 38.68 36.64
CA ASP A 145 -5.39 39.47 37.85
C ASP A 145 -3.94 39.69 38.25
N SER A 146 -3.71 40.91 38.67
CA SER A 146 -2.41 41.51 38.84
C SER A 146 -1.58 40.72 39.85
N GLY A 147 -0.46 40.11 39.41
CA GLY A 147 0.50 39.55 40.35
C GLY A 147 1.41 38.44 39.82
N LEU A 148 2.14 38.66 38.72
CA LEU A 148 3.41 37.96 38.54
C LEU A 148 4.42 38.88 37.85
N GLN A 149 5.47 39.17 38.60
CA GLN A 149 6.57 40.06 38.25
C GLN A 149 7.40 39.41 37.13
N MET A 150 7.69 40.16 36.07
CA MET A 150 8.68 39.77 35.07
C MET A 150 10.07 39.86 35.71
N ASP A 151 10.77 38.75 35.80
CA ASP A 151 12.22 38.77 35.99
C ASP A 151 12.90 39.23 34.69
N PRO A 152 14.01 40.00 34.74
CA PRO A 152 14.67 40.53 33.56
C PRO A 152 15.16 39.41 32.64
N ILE A 153 14.97 39.62 31.33
CA ILE A 153 15.51 38.77 30.28
C ILE A 153 17.00 39.13 30.14
N ASP A 154 17.88 38.19 30.49
CA ASP A 154 19.29 38.28 30.16
C ASP A 154 19.45 38.11 28.64
N GLU A 155 19.70 39.23 27.98
CA GLU A 155 20.00 39.33 26.57
C GLU A 155 21.51 39.55 26.42
N ASP A 156 22.28 38.47 26.17
CA ASP A 156 23.49 38.60 25.37
C ASP A 156 23.88 37.30 24.64
N THR A 157 23.96 37.49 23.33
CA THR A 157 24.59 36.78 22.21
C THR A 157 25.45 35.52 22.51
N SER A 158 25.49 34.48 21.67
CA SER A 158 26.06 34.57 20.32
C SER A 158 26.14 33.19 19.62
N LYS A 159 25.67 33.20 18.36
CA LYS A 159 26.17 32.47 17.16
C LYS A 159 25.69 31.04 16.81
N PRO A 160 25.72 30.71 15.48
CA PRO A 160 24.79 29.82 14.78
C PRO A 160 25.48 28.67 13.99
N ASP A 161 24.69 27.98 13.14
CA ASP A 161 25.02 26.92 12.16
C ASP A 161 25.45 25.56 12.77
N ASP A 162 25.06 24.39 12.26
CA ASP A 162 24.96 23.90 10.88
C ASP A 162 24.08 22.61 10.94
N GLY A 163 23.05 22.41 10.11
CA GLY A 163 23.14 21.67 8.85
C GLY A 163 23.17 20.14 9.03
N GLY A 164 22.29 19.38 8.36
CA GLY A 164 22.50 17.93 8.24
C GLY A 164 21.28 17.02 8.10
N ASP A 165 20.59 17.16 6.99
CA ASP A 165 19.70 16.19 6.35
C ASP A 165 20.39 14.81 6.18
N GLY A 166 19.63 13.72 6.33
CA GLY A 166 20.19 12.37 6.17
C GLY A 166 19.14 11.26 6.14
N TYR A 167 18.53 11.07 4.97
CA TYR A 167 17.80 9.85 4.60
C TYR A 167 18.76 8.65 4.43
N TYR A 168 18.24 7.44 4.68
CA TYR A 168 18.82 6.12 4.33
C TYR A 168 20.16 5.71 4.98
N ASN A 169 20.11 4.68 5.84
CA ASN A 169 20.57 3.36 5.42
C ASN A 169 20.09 2.24 6.35
N GLY A 170 19.79 1.10 5.73
CA GLY A 170 19.26 -0.12 6.35
C GLY A 170 20.28 -0.92 7.17
N PRO A 171 19.97 -2.19 7.48
CA PRO A 171 20.47 -2.87 8.66
C PRO A 171 21.77 -3.64 8.40
N GLU A 172 22.78 -3.46 9.27
CA GLU A 172 23.94 -4.35 9.33
C GLU A 172 23.87 -5.22 10.59
N MET A 173 23.91 -6.53 10.34
CA MET A 173 23.87 -7.61 11.33
C MET A 173 25.25 -7.85 11.98
N MET A 174 25.16 -8.43 13.17
CA MET A 174 26.11 -9.32 13.87
C MET A 174 27.28 -8.73 14.68
N PRO A 175 27.44 -9.21 15.94
CA PRO A 175 28.61 -8.93 16.77
C PRO A 175 29.72 -9.98 16.57
N PRO A 176 30.99 -9.57 16.70
CA PRO A 176 31.97 -10.50 17.24
C PRO A 176 32.85 -9.86 18.31
N GLY A 177 32.88 -10.51 19.48
CA GLY A 177 34.13 -10.89 20.15
C GLY A 177 34.96 -9.83 20.88
N GLY A 178 35.25 -10.13 22.15
CA GLY A 178 36.34 -9.56 22.93
C GLY A 178 35.84 -8.91 24.22
N GLY A 179 36.29 -9.27 25.41
CA GLY A 179 37.32 -10.20 25.84
C GLY A 179 37.52 -10.00 27.34
N MET A 180 37.67 -11.11 28.06
CA MET A 180 38.54 -11.27 29.23
C MET A 180 39.11 -12.68 29.12
#